data_AF-A0A078KRW6-F1
#
_entry.id   AF-A0A078KRW6-F1
#
_cell.length_a   1.000
_cell.length_b   1.000
_cell.length_c   1.000
_cell.angle_alpha   90.00
_cell.angle_beta   90.00
_cell.angle_gamma   90.00
#
_symmetry.space_group_name_H-M   'P 1'
#
loop_
_entity.id
_entity.type
_entity.pdbx_description
1 polymer ?
#
loop_
_entity_poly.entity_id
_entity_poly.type
_entity_poly.pdbx_seq_one_letter_code
_entity_poly.pdbx_strand_id
1 'polypeptide(L)'
;MTIRISKILLVAALAFYCLLSAFTNINDYQAIVQGVSHVFMMDSLMPHTSITYRAITSPILHYTGFIFIIALEILTGVLCGLGAYKLFRVKNEDAATFNRAKKTAVAGLTLGFLTWQVIFMSIGGEWFGMWMNPMFNNVLTAAFHIFITFLVLLIYVARDDE
;
A
#
# COMPACT_ATOMS: atom_id res chain seq x y z
N MET A 1 13.11 -22.94 -12.65
CA MET A 1 11.63 -22.91 -12.81
C MET A 1 10.88 -22.58 -11.52
N THR A 2 11.09 -23.30 -10.41
CA THR A 2 10.38 -23.07 -9.13
C THR A 2 10.51 -21.63 -8.61
N ILE A 3 11.69 -21.03 -8.69
CA ILE A 3 11.93 -19.63 -8.27
C ILE A 3 11.07 -18.64 -9.09
N ARG A 4 10.95 -18.84 -10.40
CA ARG A 4 10.12 -17.98 -11.26
C ARG A 4 8.65 -18.06 -10.87
N ILE A 5 8.13 -19.28 -10.65
CA ILE A 5 6.76 -19.49 -10.19
C ILE A 5 6.54 -18.85 -8.81
N SER A 6 7.50 -18.99 -7.89
CA SER A 6 7.44 -18.33 -6.58
C SER A 6 7.30 -16.81 -6.72
N LYS A 7 8.16 -16.16 -7.52
CA LYS A 7 8.06 -14.71 -7.80
C LYS A 7 6.68 -14.33 -8.34
N ILE A 8 6.14 -15.11 -9.29
CA ILE A 8 4.81 -14.86 -9.88
C ILE A 8 3.71 -14.95 -8.82
N LEU A 9 3.68 -16.03 -8.04
CA LEU A 9 2.64 -16.27 -7.04
C LEU A 9 2.66 -15.23 -5.92
N LEU A 10 3.85 -14.85 -5.46
CA LEU A 10 4.02 -13.84 -4.42
C LEU A 10 3.55 -12.45 -4.89
N VAL A 11 3.86 -12.05 -6.13
CA VAL A 11 3.36 -10.80 -6.71
C VAL A 11 1.84 -10.86 -6.89
N ALA A 12 1.30 -12.01 -7.34
CA ALA A 12 -0.15 -12.20 -7.48
C ALA A 12 -0.88 -12.14 -6.12
N ALA A 13 -0.28 -12.66 -5.06
CA ALA A 13 -0.83 -12.58 -3.70
C ALA A 13 -0.94 -11.13 -3.21
N LEU A 14 0.07 -10.29 -3.46
CA LEU A 14 -0.01 -8.87 -3.13
C LEU A 14 -1.00 -8.11 -4.02
N ALA A 15 -1.14 -8.49 -5.29
CA ALA A 15 -2.18 -7.96 -6.15
C ALA A 15 -3.59 -8.26 -5.58
N PHE A 16 -3.82 -9.52 -5.20
CA PHE A 16 -5.06 -9.95 -4.57
C PHE A 16 -5.33 -9.18 -3.27
N TYR A 17 -4.34 -9.07 -2.39
CA TYR A 17 -4.46 -8.31 -1.15
C TYR A 17 -4.88 -6.86 -1.38
N CYS A 18 -4.22 -6.15 -2.31
CA CYS A 18 -4.54 -4.73 -2.57
C CYS A 18 -5.93 -4.54 -3.14
N LEU A 19 -6.34 -5.40 -4.07
CA LEU A 19 -7.67 -5.33 -4.67
C LEU A 19 -8.76 -5.68 -3.65
N LEU A 20 -8.48 -6.61 -2.72
CA LEU A 20 -9.39 -6.93 -1.63
C LEU A 20 -9.46 -5.78 -0.61
N SER A 21 -8.34 -5.11 -0.30
CA SER A 21 -8.30 -3.91 0.54
C SER A 21 -9.16 -2.79 -0.07
N ALA A 22 -8.95 -2.51 -1.36
CA ALA A 22 -9.75 -1.52 -2.08
C ALA A 22 -11.24 -1.89 -2.12
N PHE A 23 -11.56 -3.17 -2.34
CA PHE A 23 -12.94 -3.66 -2.31
C PHE A 23 -13.58 -3.42 -0.94
N THR A 24 -12.89 -3.77 0.15
CA THR A 24 -13.39 -3.51 1.51
C THR A 24 -13.60 -2.01 1.73
N ASN A 25 -12.64 -1.16 1.35
CA ASN A 25 -12.73 0.28 1.54
C ASN A 25 -13.87 0.93 0.73
N ILE A 26 -14.20 0.39 -0.45
CA ILE A 26 -15.34 0.84 -1.25
C ILE A 26 -16.68 0.42 -0.61
N ASN A 27 -16.76 -0.80 -0.07
CA ASN A 27 -18.01 -1.33 0.47
C ASN A 27 -18.29 -0.85 1.91
N ASP A 28 -17.26 -0.65 2.73
CA ASP A 28 -17.35 -0.08 4.08
C ASP A 28 -17.02 1.42 4.10
N TYR A 29 -17.49 2.12 3.07
CA TYR A 29 -17.16 3.52 2.78
C TYR A 29 -17.34 4.46 3.98
N GLN A 30 -18.46 4.33 4.70
CA GLN A 30 -18.80 5.26 5.79
C GLN A 30 -17.83 5.13 6.96
N ALA A 31 -17.49 3.89 7.36
CA ALA A 31 -16.56 3.66 8.47
C ALA A 31 -15.16 4.16 8.12
N ILE A 32 -14.69 3.89 6.89
CA ILE A 32 -13.34 4.27 6.47
C ILE A 32 -13.19 5.79 6.29
N VAL A 33 -14.18 6.48 5.68
CA VAL A 33 -14.16 7.95 5.59
C VAL A 33 -14.15 8.60 6.96
N GLN A 34 -14.93 8.09 7.92
CA GLN A 34 -14.93 8.62 9.28
C GLN A 34 -13.55 8.45 9.95
N GLY A 35 -12.92 7.29 9.77
CA GLY A 35 -11.55 7.06 10.23
C GLY A 35 -10.55 8.07 9.64
N VAL A 36 -10.58 8.29 8.33
CA VAL A 36 -9.73 9.31 7.65
C VAL A 36 -10.02 10.72 8.18
N SER A 37 -11.29 11.03 8.41
CA SER A 37 -11.72 12.33 8.93
C SER A 37 -11.14 12.59 10.32
N HIS A 38 -11.20 11.62 11.25
CA HIS A 38 -10.60 11.75 12.58
C HIS A 38 -9.07 11.95 12.53
N VAL A 39 -8.39 11.24 11.64
CA VAL A 39 -6.95 11.44 11.42
C VAL A 39 -6.67 12.86 10.94
N PHE A 40 -7.42 13.36 9.95
CA PHE A 40 -7.22 14.69 9.40
C PHE A 40 -7.58 15.80 10.39
N MET A 41 -8.65 15.62 11.18
CA MET A 41 -9.07 16.58 12.20
C MET A 41 -8.13 16.62 13.40
N MET A 42 -7.33 15.56 13.63
CA MET A 42 -6.43 15.44 14.79
C MET A 42 -7.17 15.65 16.12
N ASP A 43 -8.45 15.28 16.16
CA ASP A 43 -9.38 15.55 17.26
C ASP A 43 -9.25 14.58 18.45
N SER A 44 -8.46 13.54 18.24
CA SER A 44 -8.32 12.40 19.15
C SER A 44 -6.88 12.25 19.68
N LEU A 45 -6.06 13.30 19.58
CA LEU A 45 -4.68 13.29 20.06
C LEU A 45 -4.59 13.48 21.58
N MET A 46 -3.43 13.15 22.16
CA MET A 46 -3.16 13.36 23.58
C MET A 46 -3.33 14.84 23.98
N PRO A 47 -3.84 15.13 25.20
CA PRO A 47 -3.97 16.49 25.71
C PRO A 47 -2.64 17.26 25.65
N HIS A 48 -2.72 18.57 25.39
CA HIS A 48 -1.56 19.50 25.32
C HIS A 48 -0.55 19.24 24.19
N THR A 49 -0.90 18.43 23.18
CA THR A 49 -0.06 18.29 21.99
C THR A 49 0.00 19.59 21.17
N SER A 50 1.18 19.93 20.66
CA SER A 50 1.43 21.17 19.92
C SER A 50 1.26 21.03 18.40
N ILE A 51 0.99 19.82 17.89
CA ILE A 51 0.94 19.57 16.44
C ILE A 51 -0.44 19.77 15.80
N THR A 52 -1.46 20.15 16.57
CA THR A 52 -2.85 20.32 16.08
C THR A 52 -3.01 21.41 15.02
N TYR A 53 -2.03 22.32 14.85
CA TYR A 53 -2.03 23.32 13.76
C TYR A 53 -1.99 22.68 12.36
N ARG A 54 -1.66 21.40 12.26
CA ARG A 54 -1.61 20.62 11.01
C ARG A 54 -2.98 20.07 10.59
N ALA A 55 -3.99 20.21 11.44
CA ALA A 55 -5.31 19.64 11.24
C ALA A 55 -5.96 20.19 9.95
N ILE A 56 -6.63 19.29 9.24
CA ILE A 56 -7.43 19.60 8.07
C ILE A 56 -8.89 19.38 8.47
N THR A 57 -9.71 20.44 8.46
CA THR A 57 -11.12 20.38 8.86
C THR A 57 -12.09 20.38 7.69
N SER A 58 -11.60 20.58 6.46
CA SER A 58 -12.42 20.63 5.25
C SER A 58 -12.92 19.22 4.88
N PRO A 59 -14.24 18.96 4.89
CA PRO A 59 -14.78 17.65 4.53
C PRO A 59 -14.41 17.22 3.12
N ILE A 60 -14.31 18.17 2.18
CA ILE A 60 -13.90 17.89 0.79
C ILE A 60 -12.50 17.27 0.76
N LEU A 61 -11.58 17.78 1.59
CA LEU A 61 -10.22 17.24 1.67
C LEU A 61 -10.21 15.86 2.34
N HIS A 62 -11.10 15.59 3.30
CA HIS A 62 -11.26 14.26 3.90
C HIS A 62 -11.67 13.22 2.86
N TYR A 63 -12.72 13.53 2.07
CA TYR A 63 -13.18 12.66 0.99
C TYR A 63 -12.11 12.49 -0.10
N THR A 64 -11.38 13.56 -0.43
CA THR A 64 -10.30 13.50 -1.43
C THR A 64 -9.16 12.58 -0.96
N GLY A 65 -8.74 12.71 0.32
CA GLY A 65 -7.72 11.84 0.91
C GLY A 65 -8.14 10.37 0.92
N PHE A 66 -9.40 10.10 1.28
CA PHE A 66 -9.96 8.76 1.22
C PHE A 66 -9.98 8.17 -0.21
N ILE A 67 -10.47 8.91 -1.20
CA ILE A 67 -10.49 8.47 -2.61
C ILE A 67 -9.06 8.21 -3.10
N PHE A 68 -8.12 9.07 -2.71
CA PHE A 68 -6.71 8.93 -3.07
C PHE A 68 -6.09 7.63 -2.53
N ILE A 69 -6.39 7.24 -1.28
CA ILE A 69 -5.93 5.98 -0.70
C ILE A 69 -6.44 4.79 -1.53
N ILE A 70 -7.75 4.74 -1.82
CA ILE A 70 -8.33 3.66 -2.63
C ILE A 70 -7.72 3.61 -4.03
N ALA A 71 -7.52 4.78 -4.66
CA ALA A 71 -6.91 4.86 -5.98
C ALA A 71 -5.50 4.25 -6.00
N LEU A 72 -4.71 4.50 -4.96
CA LEU A 72 -3.37 3.92 -4.79
C LEU A 72 -3.41 2.41 -4.56
N GLU A 73 -4.36 1.91 -3.76
CA GLU A 73 -4.55 0.47 -3.54
C GLU A 73 -4.93 -0.25 -4.84
N ILE A 74 -5.89 0.30 -5.60
CA ILE A 74 -6.30 -0.25 -6.91
C ILE A 74 -5.12 -0.23 -7.88
N LEU A 75 -4.42 0.91 -8.00
CA LEU A 75 -3.30 1.04 -8.94
C LEU A 75 -2.17 0.07 -8.59
N THR A 76 -1.86 -0.09 -7.30
CA THR A 76 -0.90 -1.08 -6.81
C THR A 76 -1.34 -2.51 -7.19
N GLY A 77 -2.60 -2.85 -6.90
CA GLY A 77 -3.16 -4.16 -7.20
C GLY A 77 -3.13 -4.48 -8.69
N VAL A 78 -3.52 -3.52 -9.54
CA VAL A 78 -3.50 -3.66 -11.01
C VAL A 78 -2.07 -3.81 -11.53
N LEU A 79 -1.12 -3.00 -11.08
CA LEU A 79 0.28 -3.10 -11.52
C LEU A 79 0.91 -4.43 -11.10
N CYS A 80 0.68 -4.87 -9.85
CA CYS A 80 1.13 -6.18 -9.39
C CYS A 80 0.47 -7.31 -10.21
N GLY A 81 -0.85 -7.24 -10.45
CA GLY A 81 -1.57 -8.24 -11.25
C GLY A 81 -1.07 -8.33 -12.68
N LEU A 82 -0.89 -7.18 -13.35
CA LEU A 82 -0.30 -7.12 -14.70
C LEU A 82 1.15 -7.61 -14.71
N GLY A 83 1.92 -7.30 -13.66
CA GLY A 83 3.28 -7.79 -13.47
C GLY A 83 3.33 -9.31 -13.36
N ALA A 84 2.50 -9.89 -12.50
CA ALA A 84 2.37 -11.34 -12.34
C ALA A 84 1.94 -12.03 -13.65
N TYR A 85 0.97 -11.44 -14.35
CA TYR A 85 0.52 -11.94 -15.66
C TYR A 85 1.64 -11.95 -16.70
N LYS A 86 2.39 -10.84 -16.83
CA LYS A 86 3.53 -10.74 -17.75
C LYS A 86 4.61 -11.77 -17.42
N LEU A 87 4.96 -11.91 -16.13
CA LEU A 87 5.94 -12.91 -15.68
C LEU A 87 5.47 -14.33 -15.98
N PHE A 88 4.19 -14.65 -15.77
CA PHE A 88 3.62 -15.96 -16.10
C PHE A 88 3.68 -16.28 -17.59
N ARG A 89 3.50 -15.28 -18.44
CA ARG A 89 3.55 -15.41 -19.90
C ARG A 89 4.93 -15.78 -20.42
N VAL A 90 6.00 -15.33 -19.76
CA VAL A 90 7.40 -15.54 -20.18
C VAL A 90 8.18 -16.51 -19.27
N LYS A 91 7.49 -17.24 -18.39
CA LYS A 91 8.14 -18.12 -17.39
C LYS A 91 9.06 -19.21 -17.97
N ASN A 92 8.86 -19.60 -19.23
CA ASN A 92 9.64 -20.61 -19.94
C ASN A 92 10.68 -20.00 -20.91
N GLU A 93 10.74 -18.67 -21.03
CA GLU A 93 11.69 -17.97 -21.91
C GLU A 93 13.09 -17.89 -21.28
N ASP A 94 14.05 -17.35 -22.01
CA ASP A 94 15.40 -17.11 -21.49
C ASP A 94 15.42 -16.12 -20.30
N ALA A 95 16.52 -16.15 -19.55
CA ALA A 95 16.69 -15.32 -18.35
C ALA A 95 16.62 -13.80 -18.64
N ALA A 96 17.15 -13.33 -19.76
CA ALA A 96 17.12 -11.91 -20.11
C ALA A 96 15.68 -11.43 -20.38
N THR A 97 14.89 -12.24 -21.08
CA THR A 97 13.47 -11.99 -21.34
C THR A 97 12.66 -11.96 -20.05
N PHE A 98 12.87 -12.93 -19.15
CA PHE A 98 12.22 -12.94 -17.84
C PHE A 98 12.62 -11.72 -17.00
N ASN A 99 13.91 -11.37 -16.99
CA ASN A 99 14.42 -10.23 -16.22
C ASN A 99 13.81 -8.90 -16.69
N ARG A 100 13.62 -8.73 -18.01
CA ARG A 100 12.95 -7.55 -18.57
C ARG A 100 11.47 -7.47 -18.19
N ALA A 101 10.78 -8.60 -18.10
CA ALA A 101 9.35 -8.66 -17.77
C ALA A 101 9.05 -8.24 -16.31
N LYS A 102 10.05 -8.31 -15.40
CA LYS A 102 9.91 -7.89 -13.99
C LYS A 102 9.50 -6.43 -13.80
N LYS A 103 9.77 -5.55 -14.77
CA LYS A 103 9.58 -4.08 -14.63
C LYS A 103 8.19 -3.68 -14.13
N THR A 104 7.13 -4.31 -14.65
CA THR A 104 5.76 -3.99 -14.22
C THR A 104 5.48 -4.45 -12.79
N ALA A 105 5.96 -5.64 -12.40
CA ALA A 105 5.85 -6.11 -11.02
C ALA A 105 6.64 -5.20 -10.06
N VAL A 106 7.86 -4.82 -10.43
CA VAL A 106 8.70 -3.87 -9.66
C VAL A 106 7.98 -2.55 -9.44
N ALA A 107 7.38 -1.96 -10.50
CA ALA A 107 6.62 -0.72 -10.37
C ALA A 107 5.42 -0.85 -9.41
N GLY A 108 4.66 -1.95 -9.49
CA GLY A 108 3.56 -2.22 -8.58
C GLY A 108 4.03 -2.40 -7.13
N LEU A 109 5.11 -3.16 -6.91
CA LEU A 109 5.68 -3.39 -5.58
C LEU A 109 6.21 -2.10 -4.95
N THR A 110 6.88 -1.26 -5.75
CA THR A 110 7.35 0.06 -5.29
C THR A 110 6.18 0.97 -4.95
N LEU A 111 5.13 1.01 -5.77
CA LEU A 111 3.94 1.81 -5.46
C LEU A 111 3.24 1.32 -4.18
N GLY A 112 3.14 0.01 -3.98
CA GLY A 112 2.62 -0.56 -2.74
C GLY A 112 3.45 -0.14 -1.53
N PHE A 113 4.78 -0.28 -1.60
CA PHE A 113 5.65 0.25 -0.54
C PHE A 113 5.36 1.72 -0.23
N LEU A 114 5.29 2.58 -1.24
CA LEU A 114 5.02 4.01 -1.05
C LEU A 114 3.62 4.27 -0.47
N THR A 115 2.62 3.50 -0.89
CA THR A 115 1.25 3.60 -0.37
C THR A 115 1.25 3.39 1.13
N TRP A 116 1.75 2.26 1.62
CA TRP A 116 1.70 1.97 3.06
C TRP A 116 2.76 2.72 3.88
N GLN A 117 3.96 2.92 3.37
CA GLN A 117 5.01 3.62 4.10
C GLN A 117 4.79 5.14 4.10
N VAL A 118 4.51 5.76 2.95
CA VAL A 118 4.40 7.23 2.89
C VAL A 118 3.04 7.68 3.40
N ILE A 119 1.95 7.08 2.91
CA ILE A 119 0.60 7.56 3.27
C ILE A 119 0.26 7.23 4.72
N PHE A 120 0.51 6.01 5.17
CA PHE A 120 0.10 5.61 6.52
C PHE A 120 1.17 5.89 7.57
N MET A 121 2.44 5.56 7.34
CA MET A 121 3.48 5.78 8.38
C MET A 121 3.95 7.23 8.41
N SER A 122 4.27 7.82 7.26
CA SER A 122 4.88 9.15 7.23
C SER A 122 3.83 10.26 7.35
N ILE A 123 2.76 10.20 6.56
CA ILE A 123 1.68 11.20 6.60
C ILE A 123 0.73 10.90 7.77
N GLY A 124 0.13 9.71 7.83
CA GLY A 124 -0.77 9.34 8.92
C GLY A 124 -0.08 9.33 10.29
N GLY A 125 0.99 8.54 10.42
CA GLY A 125 1.77 8.36 11.63
C GLY A 125 2.40 9.67 12.11
N GLU A 126 3.34 10.22 11.35
CA GLU A 126 4.15 11.35 11.82
C GLU A 126 3.51 12.73 11.62
N TRP A 127 2.92 13.01 10.45
CA TRP A 127 2.33 14.33 10.21
C TRP A 127 1.07 14.53 11.06
N PHE A 128 0.14 13.57 11.01
CA PHE A 128 -1.13 13.61 11.75
C PHE A 128 -1.07 12.99 13.15
N GLY A 129 0.06 12.42 13.57
CA GLY A 129 0.24 11.95 14.94
C GLY A 129 -0.58 10.72 15.30
N MET A 130 -0.91 9.83 14.35
CA MET A 130 -1.69 8.61 14.63
C MET A 130 -1.10 7.78 15.77
N TRP A 131 0.23 7.78 15.95
CA TRP A 131 0.91 7.05 17.03
C TRP A 131 0.57 7.59 18.43
N MET A 132 0.06 8.82 18.54
CA MET A 132 -0.36 9.41 19.82
C MET A 132 -1.74 8.92 20.27
N ASN A 133 -2.50 8.24 19.42
CA ASN A 133 -3.82 7.73 19.77
C ASN A 133 -3.86 6.19 19.66
N PRO A 134 -4.10 5.48 20.78
CA PRO A 134 -4.18 4.02 20.80
C PRO A 134 -5.16 3.41 19.77
N MET A 135 -6.21 4.14 19.39
CA MET A 135 -7.17 3.73 18.37
C MET A 135 -6.50 3.37 17.03
N PHE A 136 -5.40 4.07 16.68
CA PHE A 136 -4.73 3.89 15.39
C PHE A 136 -3.50 2.97 15.45
N ASN A 137 -3.15 2.43 16.62
CA ASN A 137 -1.97 1.55 16.77
C ASN A 137 -2.05 0.30 15.88
N ASN A 138 -3.24 -0.29 15.77
CA ASN A 138 -3.44 -1.46 14.92
C ASN A 138 -3.27 -1.12 13.43
N VAL A 139 -3.68 0.09 13.02
CA VAL A 139 -3.54 0.57 11.64
C VAL A 139 -2.06 0.78 11.31
N LEU A 140 -1.30 1.44 12.19
CA LEU A 140 0.15 1.64 11.98
C LEU A 140 0.92 0.32 11.99
N THR A 141 0.57 -0.60 12.88
CA THR A 141 1.20 -1.92 12.93
C THR A 141 0.92 -2.73 11.67
N ALA A 142 -0.33 -2.71 11.18
CA ALA A 142 -0.69 -3.34 9.92
C ALA A 142 0.06 -2.70 8.74
N ALA A 143 0.10 -1.36 8.66
CA ALA A 143 0.83 -0.64 7.63
C ALA A 143 2.32 -1.02 7.61
N PHE A 144 2.95 -1.16 8.79
CA PHE A 144 4.32 -1.64 8.93
C PHE A 144 4.53 -3.02 8.32
N HIS A 145 3.70 -4.00 8.69
CA HIS A 145 3.77 -5.35 8.13
C HIS A 145 3.61 -5.34 6.61
N ILE A 146 2.69 -4.52 6.09
CA ILE A 146 2.40 -4.48 4.66
C ILE A 146 3.57 -3.85 3.90
N PHE A 147 4.05 -2.67 4.28
CA PHE A 147 5.13 -2.02 3.52
C PHE A 147 6.44 -2.83 3.59
N ILE A 148 6.75 -3.48 4.72
CA ILE A 148 7.91 -4.37 4.82
C ILE A 148 7.74 -5.58 3.91
N THR A 149 6.55 -6.17 3.84
CA THR A 149 6.26 -7.27 2.91
C THR A 149 6.48 -6.82 1.46
N PHE A 150 6.00 -5.64 1.08
CA PHE A 150 6.28 -5.05 -0.23
C PHE A 150 7.78 -4.87 -0.49
N LEU A 151 8.53 -4.35 0.47
CA LEU A 151 9.98 -4.15 0.35
C LEU A 151 10.74 -5.47 0.17
N VAL A 152 10.41 -6.48 0.98
CA VAL A 152 11.04 -7.81 0.89
C VAL A 152 10.74 -8.47 -0.45
N LEU A 153 9.49 -8.42 -0.91
CA LEU A 153 9.11 -8.97 -2.21
C LEU A 153 9.74 -8.19 -3.37
N LEU A 154 9.88 -6.87 -3.23
CA LEU A 154 10.59 -6.04 -4.20
C LEU A 154 12.05 -6.48 -4.35
N ILE A 155 12.77 -6.66 -3.23
CA ILE A 155 14.15 -7.15 -3.23
C ILE A 155 14.24 -8.55 -3.86
N TYR A 156 13.34 -9.46 -3.46
CA TYR A 156 13.30 -10.83 -3.96
C TYR A 156 13.03 -10.90 -5.47
N VAL A 157 12.05 -10.13 -5.96
CA VAL A 157 11.69 -10.07 -7.38
C VAL A 157 12.80 -9.39 -8.17
N ALA A 158 13.38 -8.30 -7.67
CA ALA A 158 14.43 -7.54 -8.34
C ALA A 158 15.67 -8.38 -8.65
N ARG A 159 16.01 -9.36 -7.79
CA ARG A 159 17.13 -10.29 -8.02
C ARG A 159 17.04 -10.93 -9.41
N ASP A 160 18.15 -10.96 -10.12
CA ASP A 160 18.21 -11.54 -11.45
C ASP A 160 17.98 -13.05 -11.44
N ASP A 161 17.32 -13.48 -12.50
CA ASP A 161 17.21 -14.88 -12.87
C ASP A 161 18.49 -15.25 -13.65
N GLU A 162 19.06 -16.41 -13.31
CA GLU A 162 20.30 -16.98 -13.87
C GLU A 162 19.96 -18.14 -14.83
#